data_AF-A0A9X3N8Z8-F1
#
_entry.id   AF-A0A9X3N8Z8-F1
#
_cell.length_a   1.000
_cell.length_b   1.000
_cell.length_c   1.000
_cell.angle_alpha   90.00
_cell.angle_beta   90.00
_cell.angle_gamma   90.00
#
_symmetry.space_group_name_H-M   'P 1'
#
loop_
_entity.id
_entity.type
_entity.pdbx_description
1 polymer ?
#
loop_
_entity_poly.entity_id
_entity_poly.type
_entity_poly.pdbx_seq_one_letter_code
_entity_poly.pdbx_strand_id
1 'polypeptide(L)'
;MGPTPTNAREHLASLGIDHGRLSHGDLVMMSYSLRGWQLVPVTPADAPPIVARVWLLATVNTRGRYTAPERPGHPADLGDGGALVDSVVLMAVLQRHFLSRAEPGWDDATLAGDLGLATDDLTRAQIVLDAVLELPLHGPRPALIGPHWWRARNHHVTPLQPS
;
A
#
# COMPACT_ATOMS: atom_id res chain seq x y z
N MET A 1 1.76 12.38 -29.95
CA MET A 1 2.60 12.31 -28.72
C MET A 1 2.43 13.63 -28.01
N GLY A 2 1.92 13.62 -26.78
CA GLY A 2 1.89 14.83 -25.95
C GLY A 2 3.32 15.25 -25.54
N PRO A 3 3.50 16.49 -25.06
CA PRO A 3 4.80 16.94 -24.55
C PRO A 3 5.28 16.03 -23.42
N THR A 4 6.57 15.67 -23.43
CA THR A 4 7.18 14.94 -22.32
C THR A 4 7.14 15.83 -21.06
N PRO A 5 6.55 15.37 -19.94
CA PRO A 5 6.46 16.19 -18.74
C PRO A 5 7.86 16.55 -18.21
N THR A 6 8.07 17.84 -17.97
CA THR A 6 9.39 18.43 -17.69
C THR A 6 9.78 18.31 -16.22
N ASN A 7 8.81 18.13 -15.33
CA ASN A 7 9.03 17.97 -13.89
C ASN A 7 8.07 16.95 -13.26
N ALA A 8 8.29 16.62 -11.98
CA ALA A 8 7.51 15.62 -11.26
C ALA A 8 6.02 15.97 -11.16
N ARG A 9 5.68 17.25 -10.99
CA ARG A 9 4.30 17.72 -10.86
C ARG A 9 3.53 17.51 -12.16
N GLU A 10 4.10 17.94 -13.28
CA GLU A 10 3.53 17.73 -14.62
C GLU A 10 3.39 16.25 -14.96
N HIS A 11 4.36 15.43 -14.53
CA HIS A 11 4.29 13.99 -14.75
C HIS A 11 3.09 13.37 -14.03
N LEU A 12 2.92 13.65 -12.74
CA LEU A 12 1.77 13.13 -11.98
C LEU A 12 0.44 13.68 -12.52
N ALA A 13 0.39 14.97 -12.89
CA ALA A 13 -0.78 15.57 -13.52
C ALA A 13 -1.15 14.89 -14.85
N SER A 14 -0.17 14.55 -15.68
CA SER A 14 -0.39 13.85 -16.96
C SER A 14 -0.97 12.44 -16.79
N LEU A 15 -0.80 11.85 -15.60
CA LEU A 15 -1.34 10.55 -15.22
C LEU A 15 -2.68 10.68 -14.46
N GLY A 16 -3.22 11.90 -14.28
CA GLY A 16 -4.44 12.14 -13.52
C GLY A 16 -4.30 11.88 -12.02
N ILE A 17 -3.07 11.85 -11.49
CA ILE A 17 -2.81 11.58 -10.08
C ILE A 17 -2.94 12.87 -9.29
N ASP A 18 -3.90 12.92 -8.36
CA ASP A 18 -3.95 14.01 -7.36
C ASP A 18 -2.70 13.95 -6.47
N HIS A 19 -2.04 15.09 -6.39
CA HIS A 19 -0.76 15.28 -5.72
C HIS A 19 -0.70 16.64 -4.98
N GLY A 20 -1.83 17.33 -4.81
CA GLY A 20 -1.87 18.66 -4.21
C GLY A 20 -1.39 18.70 -2.76
N ARG A 21 -1.45 17.56 -2.07
CA ARG A 21 -1.04 17.40 -0.66
C ARG A 21 0.36 16.80 -0.47
N LEU A 22 1.05 16.42 -1.55
CA LEU A 22 2.36 15.79 -1.48
C LEU A 22 3.46 16.84 -1.25
N SER A 23 4.44 16.50 -0.40
CA SER A 23 5.65 17.30 -0.29
C SER A 23 6.45 17.24 -1.59
N HIS A 24 7.43 18.14 -1.77
CA HIS A 24 8.30 18.09 -2.95
C HIS A 24 9.06 16.76 -3.07
N GLY A 25 9.55 16.21 -1.95
CA GLY A 25 10.25 14.92 -1.94
C GLY A 25 9.34 13.78 -2.38
N ASP A 26 8.09 13.77 -1.89
CA ASP A 26 7.08 12.77 -2.26
C ASP A 26 6.72 12.81 -3.74
N LEU A 27 6.56 14.03 -4.29
CA LEU A 27 6.32 14.23 -5.73
C LEU A 27 7.44 13.60 -6.57
N VAL A 28 8.69 13.87 -6.20
CA VAL A 28 9.87 13.37 -6.92
C VAL A 28 9.95 11.84 -6.81
N MET A 29 9.82 11.28 -5.60
CA MET A 29 9.87 9.84 -5.37
C MET A 29 8.76 9.10 -6.13
N MET A 30 7.53 9.59 -6.06
CA MET A 30 6.39 9.02 -6.76
C MET A 30 6.59 9.07 -8.28
N SER A 31 7.01 10.23 -8.81
CA SER A 31 7.28 10.41 -10.23
C SER A 31 8.37 9.48 -10.75
N TYR A 32 9.47 9.32 -10.01
CA TYR A 32 10.59 8.45 -10.41
C TYR A 32 10.19 6.97 -10.37
N SER A 33 9.46 6.56 -9.33
CA SER A 33 8.92 5.21 -9.21
C SER A 33 8.00 4.88 -10.41
N LEU A 34 7.13 5.81 -10.80
CA LEU A 34 6.26 5.69 -11.98
C LEU A 34 6.99 5.79 -13.32
N ARG A 35 8.26 6.20 -13.34
CA ARG A 35 9.15 6.10 -14.52
C ARG A 35 9.95 4.80 -14.53
N GLY A 36 9.73 3.91 -13.56
CA GLY A 36 10.41 2.61 -13.44
C GLY A 36 11.73 2.65 -12.69
N TRP A 37 12.05 3.76 -12.02
CA TRP A 37 13.24 3.80 -11.15
C TRP A 37 12.98 2.99 -9.88
N GLN A 38 13.91 2.10 -9.54
CA GLN A 38 13.83 1.26 -8.35
C GLN A 38 14.36 2.03 -7.13
N LEU A 39 13.52 2.88 -6.56
CA LEU A 39 13.82 3.60 -5.32
C LEU A 39 13.40 2.76 -4.13
N VAL A 40 14.36 2.33 -3.31
CA VAL A 40 14.07 1.61 -2.06
C VAL A 40 13.71 2.64 -0.99
N PRO A 41 12.50 2.59 -0.40
CA PRO A 41 12.10 3.53 0.63
C PRO A 41 12.92 3.37 1.91
N VAL A 42 13.27 4.51 2.52
CA VAL A 42 13.95 4.60 3.81
C VAL A 42 13.27 5.67 4.65
N THR A 43 13.05 5.38 5.94
CA THR A 43 12.41 6.30 6.88
C THR A 43 13.31 6.50 8.11
N PRO A 44 14.10 7.59 8.14
CA PRO A 44 14.91 7.96 9.30
C PRO A 44 14.06 8.21 10.56
N ALA A 45 14.67 8.10 11.74
CA ALA A 45 13.97 8.22 13.03
C ALA A 45 13.18 9.54 13.20
N ASP A 46 13.74 10.66 12.72
CA ASP A 46 13.14 12.00 12.84
C ASP A 46 12.36 12.44 11.59
N ALA A 47 12.10 11.51 10.66
CA ALA A 47 11.32 11.81 9.47
C ALA A 47 9.87 12.19 9.82
N PRO A 48 9.19 12.99 8.98
CA PRO A 48 7.74 13.17 9.10
C PRO A 48 6.99 11.83 8.95
N PRO A 49 5.67 11.80 9.23
CA PRO A 49 4.87 10.62 8.96
C PRO A 49 5.04 10.11 7.53
N ILE A 50 5.07 8.79 7.37
CA ILE A 50 5.17 8.15 6.06
C ILE A 50 3.92 8.48 5.25
N VAL A 51 4.07 9.00 4.04
CA VAL A 51 2.96 9.10 3.10
C VAL A 51 2.73 7.72 2.48
N ALA A 52 1.73 6.99 2.99
CA ALA A 52 1.54 5.57 2.69
C ALA A 52 1.48 5.26 1.20
N ARG A 53 0.77 6.10 0.42
CA ARG A 53 0.66 5.94 -1.04
C ARG A 53 2.02 5.97 -1.74
N VAL A 54 2.91 6.87 -1.32
CA VAL A 54 4.25 7.03 -1.92
C VAL A 54 5.13 5.85 -1.56
N TRP A 55 5.11 5.48 -0.28
CA TRP A 55 5.91 4.37 0.24
C TRP A 55 5.48 3.03 -0.37
N LEU A 56 4.18 2.71 -0.37
CA LEU A 56 3.64 1.48 -0.96
C LEU A 56 3.93 1.40 -2.46
N LEU A 57 3.79 2.50 -3.19
CA LEU A 57 4.11 2.54 -4.62
C LEU A 57 5.58 2.22 -4.88
N ALA A 58 6.49 2.87 -4.16
CA ALA A 58 7.91 2.64 -4.31
C ALA A 58 8.27 1.20 -3.93
N THR A 59 7.70 0.67 -2.86
CA THR A 59 7.93 -0.70 -2.43
C THR A 59 7.38 -1.74 -3.41
N VAL A 60 6.20 -1.50 -3.99
CA VAL A 60 5.63 -2.38 -5.01
C VAL A 60 6.51 -2.40 -6.27
N ASN A 61 6.98 -1.23 -6.74
CA ASN A 61 7.88 -1.14 -7.91
C ASN A 61 9.25 -1.79 -7.66
N THR A 62 9.70 -1.86 -6.40
CA THR A 62 10.92 -2.57 -6.01
C THR A 62 10.67 -4.04 -5.61
N ARG A 63 9.49 -4.59 -5.89
CA ARG A 63 9.11 -5.99 -5.62
C ARG A 63 9.16 -6.35 -4.14
N GLY A 64 8.63 -5.47 -3.30
CA GLY A 64 8.56 -5.70 -1.85
C GLY A 64 9.84 -5.32 -1.10
N ARG A 65 10.81 -4.68 -1.76
CA ARG A 65 12.05 -4.26 -1.10
C ARG A 65 11.86 -2.92 -0.41
N TYR A 66 12.06 -2.91 0.90
CA TYR A 66 12.07 -1.70 1.70
C TYR A 66 13.00 -1.90 2.88
N THR A 67 13.43 -0.79 3.48
CA THR A 67 14.04 -0.79 4.81
C THR A 67 12.95 -0.45 5.81
N ALA A 68 12.84 -1.24 6.88
CA ALA A 68 11.93 -0.92 7.97
C ALA A 68 12.28 0.47 8.54
N PRO A 69 11.30 1.25 9.02
CA PRO A 69 11.59 2.53 9.67
C PRO A 69 12.59 2.35 10.82
N GLU A 70 13.49 3.31 11.00
CA GLU A 70 14.52 3.23 12.05
C GLU A 70 13.92 3.17 13.46
N ARG A 71 12.74 3.78 13.63
CA ARG A 71 11.99 3.77 14.88
C ARG A 71 10.77 2.84 14.77
N PRO A 72 10.64 1.83 15.63
CA PRO A 72 9.41 1.06 15.76
C PRO A 72 8.22 1.98 16.07
N GLY A 73 7.08 1.75 15.42
CA GLY A 73 5.91 2.60 15.63
C GLY A 73 5.93 3.93 14.89
N HIS A 74 6.77 4.07 13.84
CA HIS A 74 6.79 5.31 13.07
C HIS A 74 5.42 5.59 12.45
N PRO A 75 4.86 6.80 12.57
CA PRO A 75 3.53 7.09 12.08
C PRO A 75 3.47 7.07 10.56
N ALA A 76 2.34 6.61 10.02
CA ALA A 76 2.00 6.63 8.62
C ALA A 76 0.66 7.34 8.39
N ASP A 77 0.63 8.25 7.42
CA ASP A 77 -0.56 8.90 6.91
C ASP A 77 -1.10 8.12 5.71
N LEU A 78 -2.32 7.61 5.84
CA LEU A 78 -3.03 6.90 4.78
C LEU A 78 -3.63 7.85 3.72
N GLY A 79 -3.72 9.14 4.02
CA GLY A 79 -4.29 10.15 3.13
C GLY A 79 -5.82 10.14 3.06
N ASP A 80 -6.47 9.37 3.95
CA ASP A 80 -7.94 9.24 4.03
C ASP A 80 -8.58 10.23 5.01
N GLY A 81 -7.78 11.10 5.64
CA GLY A 81 -8.24 12.07 6.64
C GLY A 81 -8.55 11.48 8.02
N GLY A 82 -8.33 10.17 8.21
CA GLY A 82 -8.44 9.51 9.51
C GLY A 82 -7.19 9.67 10.37
N ALA A 83 -7.14 8.93 11.48
CA ALA A 83 -5.96 8.89 12.35
C ALA A 83 -4.76 8.27 11.63
N LEU A 84 -3.57 8.74 12.00
CA LEU A 84 -2.30 8.11 11.60
C LEU A 84 -2.25 6.68 12.12
N VAL A 85 -1.66 5.78 11.35
CA VAL A 85 -1.48 4.37 11.71
C VAL A 85 -0.02 4.06 11.99
N ASP A 86 0.24 2.94 12.64
CA ASP A 86 1.60 2.43 12.78
C ASP A 86 2.13 1.95 11.41
N SER A 87 3.37 2.30 11.07
CA SER A 87 4.08 1.75 9.90
C SER A 87 4.06 0.22 9.79
N VAL A 88 3.94 -0.50 10.91
CA VAL A 88 3.76 -1.96 10.94
C VAL A 88 2.54 -2.39 10.12
N VAL A 89 1.46 -1.59 10.11
CA VAL A 89 0.26 -1.83 9.30
C VAL A 89 0.62 -1.85 7.81
N LEU A 90 1.41 -0.88 7.33
CA LEU A 90 1.85 -0.84 5.94
C LEU A 90 2.74 -2.03 5.57
N MET A 91 3.64 -2.40 6.47
CA MET A 91 4.52 -3.57 6.29
C MET A 91 3.71 -4.86 6.21
N ALA A 92 2.71 -5.03 7.08
CA ALA A 92 1.86 -6.22 7.12
C ALA A 92 1.03 -6.38 5.84
N VAL A 93 0.32 -5.33 5.39
CA VAL A 93 -0.48 -5.40 4.15
C VAL A 93 0.40 -5.67 2.93
N LEU A 94 1.60 -5.08 2.89
CA LEU A 94 2.55 -5.27 1.81
C LEU A 94 3.13 -6.69 1.81
N GLN A 95 3.58 -7.19 2.96
CA GLN A 95 4.09 -8.56 3.06
C GLN A 95 3.02 -9.56 2.64
N ARG A 96 1.78 -9.37 3.12
CA ARG A 96 0.63 -10.18 2.72
C ARG A 96 0.40 -10.13 1.19
N HIS A 97 0.52 -8.96 0.58
CA HIS A 97 0.35 -8.78 -0.87
C HIS A 97 1.35 -9.57 -1.73
N PHE A 98 2.58 -9.76 -1.25
CA PHE A 98 3.62 -10.49 -1.99
C PHE A 98 3.57 -12.01 -1.81
N LEU A 99 2.60 -12.54 -1.07
CA LEU A 99 2.41 -13.99 -0.93
C LEU A 99 1.79 -14.58 -2.20
N SER A 100 2.19 -15.79 -2.55
CA SER A 100 1.87 -16.41 -3.84
C SER A 100 0.43 -16.92 -3.97
N ARG A 101 -0.30 -17.05 -2.86
CA ARG A 101 -1.69 -17.50 -2.78
C ARG A 101 -2.35 -16.92 -1.53
N ALA A 102 -3.65 -16.65 -1.56
CA ALA A 102 -4.39 -16.34 -0.34
C ALA A 102 -4.74 -17.63 0.40
N GLU A 103 -4.37 -17.69 1.68
CA GLU A 103 -4.77 -18.79 2.56
C GLU A 103 -6.00 -18.41 3.40
N PRO A 104 -6.79 -19.41 3.84
CA PRO A 104 -7.79 -19.20 4.88
C PRO A 104 -7.15 -18.53 6.12
N GLY A 105 -7.83 -17.53 6.69
CA GLY A 105 -7.33 -16.79 7.85
C GLY A 105 -6.41 -15.61 7.52
N TRP A 106 -6.33 -15.18 6.26
CA TRP A 106 -5.55 -13.98 5.89
C TRP A 106 -6.42 -12.74 5.61
N ASP A 107 -7.70 -12.78 5.99
CA ASP A 107 -8.54 -11.59 6.03
C ASP A 107 -8.01 -10.59 7.07
N ASP A 108 -8.46 -9.34 6.96
CA ASP A 108 -7.98 -8.26 7.84
C ASP A 108 -8.24 -8.52 9.33
N ALA A 109 -9.35 -9.18 9.69
CA ALA A 109 -9.67 -9.43 11.09
C ALA A 109 -8.76 -10.49 11.69
N THR A 110 -8.49 -11.57 10.96
CA THR A 110 -7.57 -12.61 11.41
C THR A 110 -6.13 -12.08 11.48
N LEU A 111 -5.66 -11.37 10.45
CA LEU A 111 -4.33 -10.77 10.44
C LEU A 111 -4.16 -9.73 11.57
N ALA A 112 -5.17 -8.92 11.84
CA ALA A 112 -5.19 -7.99 12.97
C ALA A 112 -5.03 -8.71 14.29
N GLY A 113 -5.79 -9.80 14.49
CA GLY A 113 -5.71 -10.63 15.69
C GLY A 113 -4.32 -11.22 15.92
N ASP A 114 -3.71 -11.79 14.87
CA ASP A 114 -2.38 -12.42 14.95
C ASP A 114 -1.26 -11.42 15.26
N LEU A 115 -1.39 -10.19 14.78
CA LEU A 115 -0.38 -9.13 14.95
C LEU A 115 -0.67 -8.17 16.12
N GLY A 116 -1.82 -8.29 16.78
CA GLY A 116 -2.25 -7.35 17.81
C GLY A 116 -2.53 -5.94 17.27
N LEU A 117 -3.00 -5.83 16.02
CA LEU A 117 -3.29 -4.57 15.34
C LEU A 117 -4.80 -4.30 15.30
N ALA A 118 -5.19 -3.08 14.94
CA ALA A 118 -6.59 -2.75 14.66
C ALA A 118 -7.00 -3.23 13.26
N THR A 119 -8.10 -3.98 13.16
CA THR A 119 -8.67 -4.44 11.89
C THR A 119 -8.97 -3.29 10.93
N ASP A 120 -9.49 -2.18 11.47
CA ASP A 120 -9.86 -1.01 10.67
C ASP A 120 -8.62 -0.38 10.01
N ASP A 121 -7.47 -0.37 10.69
CA ASP A 121 -6.24 0.18 10.13
C ASP A 121 -5.70 -0.70 8.99
N LEU A 122 -5.76 -2.03 9.13
CA LEU A 122 -5.43 -2.94 8.02
C LEU A 122 -6.38 -2.74 6.84
N THR A 123 -7.68 -2.63 7.08
CA THR A 123 -8.69 -2.38 6.04
C THR A 123 -8.39 -1.09 5.29
N ARG A 124 -8.12 0.01 6.02
CA ARG A 124 -7.80 1.31 5.43
C ARG A 124 -6.50 1.26 4.62
N ALA A 125 -5.45 0.66 5.17
CA ALA A 125 -4.17 0.52 4.48
C ALA A 125 -4.27 -0.36 3.22
N GLN A 126 -5.10 -1.40 3.26
CA GLN A 126 -5.35 -2.29 2.13
C GLN A 126 -6.12 -1.57 1.01
N ILE A 127 -7.06 -0.68 1.34
CA ILE A 127 -7.72 0.19 0.34
C ILE A 127 -6.69 1.10 -0.34
N VAL A 128 -5.74 1.66 0.41
CA VAL A 128 -4.65 2.49 -0.16
C VAL A 128 -3.77 1.64 -1.08
N LEU A 129 -3.42 0.41 -0.68
CA LEU A 129 -2.65 -0.50 -1.52
C LEU A 129 -3.40 -0.86 -2.81
N ASP A 130 -4.69 -1.21 -2.73
CA ASP A 130 -5.52 -1.50 -3.90
C ASP A 130 -5.52 -0.29 -4.88
N ALA A 131 -5.65 0.94 -4.36
CA ALA A 131 -5.57 2.16 -5.18
C ALA A 131 -4.17 2.41 -5.79
N VAL A 132 -3.10 2.02 -5.12
CA VAL A 132 -1.72 2.08 -5.65
C VAL A 132 -1.54 1.08 -6.80
N LEU A 133 -2.17 -0.10 -6.71
CA LEU A 133 -2.05 -1.16 -7.74
C LEU A 133 -2.75 -0.80 -9.06
N GLU A 134 -3.66 0.16 -9.05
CA GLU A 134 -4.29 0.73 -10.26
C GLU A 134 -3.40 1.71 -11.03
N LEU A 135 -2.26 2.12 -10.46
CA LEU A 135 -1.31 3.02 -11.12
C LEU A 135 -0.50 2.30 -12.23
N PRO A 136 0.14 3.05 -13.16
CA PRO A 136 0.98 2.46 -14.20
C PRO A 136 2.32 1.97 -13.62
N LEU A 137 2.28 0.83 -12.94
CA LEU A 137 3.44 0.21 -12.30
C LEU A 137 4.40 -0.43 -13.31
N HIS A 138 5.70 -0.35 -13.04
CA HIS A 138 6.75 -0.93 -13.88
C HIS A 138 7.27 -2.25 -13.28
N GLY A 139 6.48 -3.32 -13.39
CA GLY A 139 6.87 -4.66 -12.95
C GLY A 139 5.75 -5.68 -13.08
N PRO A 140 6.06 -6.99 -13.15
CA PRO A 140 5.03 -8.03 -13.12
C PRO A 140 4.28 -7.93 -11.80
N ARG A 141 2.95 -7.75 -11.89
CA ARG A 141 2.07 -7.76 -10.72
C ARG A 141 2.11 -9.17 -10.11
N PRO A 142 2.24 -9.34 -8.78
CA PRO A 142 1.89 -10.63 -8.17
C PRO A 142 0.45 -10.98 -8.58
N ALA A 143 0.16 -12.27 -8.77
CA ALA A 143 -1.12 -12.71 -9.30
C ALA A 143 -2.27 -12.07 -8.52
N LEU A 144 -3.13 -11.33 -9.20
CA LEU A 144 -4.30 -10.69 -8.60
C LEU A 144 -5.14 -11.80 -7.95
N ILE A 145 -5.20 -11.84 -6.62
CA ILE A 145 -6.04 -12.79 -5.86
C ILE A 145 -7.54 -12.39 -5.98
N GLY A 146 -7.94 -11.75 -7.08
CA GLY A 146 -9.23 -11.10 -7.24
C GLY A 146 -9.36 -9.82 -6.40
N PRO A 147 -10.31 -8.93 -6.72
CA PRO A 147 -10.57 -7.74 -5.93
C PRO A 147 -11.09 -8.13 -4.54
N HIS A 148 -10.69 -7.37 -3.51
CA HIS A 148 -11.22 -7.47 -2.14
C HIS A 148 -11.10 -8.84 -1.45
N TRP A 149 -10.16 -9.68 -1.87
CA TRP A 149 -9.92 -11.01 -1.29
C TRP A 149 -9.61 -11.00 0.22
N TRP A 150 -9.09 -9.88 0.70
CA TRP A 150 -8.74 -9.58 2.09
C TRP A 150 -9.95 -9.27 2.96
N ARG A 151 -11.12 -9.01 2.36
CA ARG A 151 -12.38 -8.93 3.11
C ARG A 151 -12.74 -10.35 3.54
N ALA A 152 -13.16 -10.51 4.78
CA ALA A 152 -13.65 -11.80 5.26
C ALA A 152 -14.67 -12.36 4.25
N ARG A 153 -14.43 -13.56 3.73
CA ARG A 153 -15.48 -14.29 3.01
C ARG A 153 -16.53 -14.55 4.06
N ASN A 154 -17.74 -13.99 3.89
CA ASN A 154 -18.88 -14.37 4.69
C ASN A 154 -19.06 -15.89 4.53
N HIS A 155 -18.50 -16.67 5.45
CA HIS A 155 -18.82 -18.06 5.61
C HIS A 155 -20.24 -18.12 6.20
N HIS A 156 -21.25 -17.88 5.37
CA HIS A 156 -22.54 -18.51 5.59
C HIS A 156 -22.35 -19.99 5.34
N VAL A 157 -21.88 -20.69 6.38
CA VAL A 157 -22.10 -22.11 6.52
C VAL A 157 -23.61 -22.27 6.71
N THR A 158 -24.34 -22.54 5.63
CA THR A 158 -25.67 -23.12 5.76
C THR A 158 -25.48 -24.48 6.44
N PRO A 159 -26.05 -24.75 7.63
CA PRO A 159 -26.01 -26.09 8.18
C PRO A 159 -26.77 -27.00 7.21
N LEU A 160 -26.12 -28.06 6.72
CA LEU A 160 -26.81 -29.16 6.08
C LEU A 160 -27.81 -29.73 7.10
N GLN A 161 -29.10 -29.54 6.88
CA GLN A 161 -30.11 -30.29 7.61
C GLN A 161 -29.97 -31.77 7.22
N PRO A 162 -29.82 -32.70 8.17
CA PRO A 162 -29.89 -34.11 7.88
C PRO A 162 -31.31 -34.48 7.42
N SER A 163 -31.37 -35.25 6.34
CA SER A 163 -32.58 -35.92 5.83
C SER A 163 -33.04 -37.05 6.73
#